data_AF-A0ABD4TG93-F1
#
_entry.id   AF-A0ABD4TG93-F1
#
_cell.length_a   1.000
_cell.length_b   1.000
_cell.length_c   1.000
_cell.angle_alpha   90.00
_cell.angle_beta   90.00
_cell.angle_gamma   90.00
#
_symmetry.space_group_name_H-M   'P 1'
#
loop_
_entity.id
_entity.type
_entity.pdbx_description
1 polymer ?
#
loop_
_entity_poly.entity_id
_entity_poly.type
_entity_poly.pdbx_seq_one_letter_code
_entity_poly.pdbx_strand_id
1 'polypeptide(L)'
;MSGEVYQAQVLRNFFDTITGTDRNLTRIYMCVMSLAKLRMESPERMTFLVDQLRKSKQKRELSVDVIDYMCDVARDLELVTVQTAFGVKDLNAVADEFSGISLDSL
;
A
#
# COMPACT_ATOMS: atom_id res chain seq x y z
N MET A 1 2.13 -4.55 -14.10
CA MET A 1 0.66 -4.47 -13.92
C MET A 1 0.13 -5.25 -12.72
N SER A 2 -0.13 -6.57 -12.74
CA SER A 2 -0.79 -7.26 -11.59
C SER A 2 0.00 -7.18 -10.27
N GLY A 3 1.34 -7.30 -10.33
CA GLY A 3 2.20 -7.21 -9.14
C GLY A 3 2.21 -5.83 -8.48
N GLU A 4 2.17 -4.76 -9.26
CA GLU A 4 2.13 -3.38 -8.73
C GLU A 4 0.78 -3.05 -8.08
N VAL A 5 -0.34 -3.53 -8.65
CA VAL A 5 -1.68 -3.36 -8.05
C VAL A 5 -1.72 -4.03 -6.67
N TYR A 6 -1.14 -5.22 -6.54
CA TYR A 6 -1.08 -5.91 -5.26
C TYR A 6 -0.14 -5.21 -4.26
N GLN A 7 0.99 -4.66 -4.72
CA GLN A 7 1.86 -3.81 -3.88
C GLN A 7 1.10 -2.57 -3.37
N ALA A 8 0.34 -1.89 -4.24
CA ALA A 8 -0.48 -0.74 -3.88
C ALA A 8 -1.57 -1.08 -2.84
N GLN A 9 -2.22 -2.24 -2.97
CA GLN A 9 -3.20 -2.73 -1.99
C GLN A 9 -2.55 -3.00 -0.63
N VAL A 10 -1.37 -3.62 -0.61
CA VAL A 10 -0.64 -3.89 0.64
C VAL A 10 -0.19 -2.59 1.31
N LEU A 11 0.29 -1.61 0.53
CA LEU A 11 0.62 -0.27 1.02
C LEU A 11 -0.59 0.43 1.63
N ARG A 12 -1.74 0.43 0.94
CA ARG A 12 -2.98 1.00 1.47
C ARG A 12 -3.37 0.36 2.80
N ASN A 13 -3.39 -0.97 2.86
CA ASN A 13 -3.71 -1.70 4.08
C ASN A 13 -2.75 -1.37 5.23
N PHE A 14 -1.46 -1.16 4.94
CA PHE A 14 -0.49 -0.72 5.93
C PHE A 14 -0.83 0.68 6.46
N PHE A 15 -1.03 1.66 5.58
CA PHE A 15 -1.34 3.03 5.97
C PHE A 15 -2.67 3.15 6.73
N ASP A 16 -3.69 2.41 6.30
CA ASP A 16 -4.98 2.32 7.00
C ASP A 16 -4.81 1.72 8.41
N THR A 17 -3.89 0.75 8.59
CA THR A 17 -3.64 0.13 9.88
C THR A 17 -2.90 1.05 10.86
N ILE A 18 -1.93 1.85 10.38
CA ILE A 18 -1.16 2.74 11.27
C ILE A 18 -1.90 4.04 11.61
N THR A 19 -2.76 4.51 10.69
CA THR A 19 -3.59 5.72 10.89
C THR A 19 -4.93 5.42 11.56
N GLY A 20 -5.40 4.18 11.49
CA GLY A 20 -6.62 3.73 12.14
C GLY A 20 -6.54 3.62 13.67
N THR A 21 -7.67 3.32 14.28
CA THR A 21 -7.83 3.15 15.73
C THR A 21 -7.28 1.81 16.24
N ASP A 22 -7.23 0.78 15.39
CA ASP A 22 -6.67 -0.54 15.70
C ASP A 22 -5.28 -0.71 15.05
N ARG A 23 -4.24 -0.19 15.72
CA ARG A 23 -2.83 -0.29 15.33
C ARG A 23 -2.27 -1.69 15.59
N ASN A 24 -2.85 -2.67 14.91
CA ASN A 24 -2.51 -4.07 15.09
C ASN A 24 -1.13 -4.40 14.52
N LEU A 25 -0.14 -4.63 15.40
CA LEU A 25 1.25 -4.92 15.02
C LEU A 25 1.40 -6.23 14.23
N THR A 26 0.48 -7.18 14.34
CA THR A 26 0.48 -8.39 13.52
C THR A 26 0.04 -8.09 12.10
N ARG A 27 -0.96 -7.21 11.91
CA ARG A 27 -1.36 -6.75 10.58
C ARG A 27 -0.26 -5.93 9.91
N ILE A 28 0.37 -5.02 10.66
CA ILE A 28 1.55 -4.26 10.19
C ILE A 28 2.67 -5.21 9.76
N TYR A 29 2.98 -6.21 10.57
CA TYR A 29 3.97 -7.24 10.23
C TYR A 29 3.65 -7.94 8.91
N MET A 30 2.39 -8.39 8.74
CA MET A 30 1.96 -9.07 7.52
C MET A 30 2.09 -8.17 6.29
N CYS A 31 1.69 -6.89 6.38
CA CYS A 31 1.82 -5.95 5.27
C CYS A 31 3.28 -5.76 4.84
N VAL A 32 4.16 -5.45 5.79
CA VAL A 32 5.58 -5.18 5.50
C VAL A 32 6.26 -6.41 4.89
N MET A 33 6.02 -7.59 5.46
CA MET A 33 6.61 -8.84 4.96
C MET A 33 6.04 -9.29 3.61
N SER A 34 4.75 -9.08 3.38
CA SER A 34 4.15 -9.38 2.08
C SER A 34 4.74 -8.45 1.02
N LEU A 35 4.88 -7.16 1.32
CA LEU A 35 5.44 -6.18 0.40
C LEU A 35 6.91 -6.47 0.07
N ALA A 36 7.73 -6.74 1.08
CA ALA A 36 9.14 -7.08 0.90
C ALA A 36 9.31 -8.35 0.05
N LYS A 37 8.44 -9.35 0.21
CA LYS A 37 8.46 -10.55 -0.63
C LYS A 37 8.05 -10.26 -2.08
N LEU A 38 7.02 -9.44 -2.29
CA LEU A 38 6.57 -9.06 -3.64
C LEU A 38 7.64 -8.31 -4.42
N ARG A 39 8.48 -7.54 -3.73
CA ARG A 39 9.60 -6.81 -4.32
C ARG A 39 10.88 -7.63 -4.43
N MET A 40 10.86 -8.89 -4.00
CA MET A 40 12.03 -9.76 -3.97
C MET A 40 13.23 -9.09 -3.29
N GLU A 41 12.97 -8.46 -2.13
CA GLU A 41 14.02 -7.83 -1.32
C GLU A 41 15.14 -8.80 -0.96
N SER A 42 16.35 -8.27 -0.80
CA SER A 42 17.50 -9.11 -0.45
C SER A 42 17.30 -9.81 0.92
N PRO A 43 17.92 -10.97 1.14
CA PRO A 43 17.83 -11.68 2.42
C PRO A 43 18.26 -10.82 3.62
N GLU A 44 19.25 -9.95 3.43
CA GLU A 44 19.75 -9.02 4.45
C GLU A 44 18.67 -7.99 4.80
N ARG A 45 18.02 -7.40 3.80
CA ARG A 45 16.94 -6.41 3.99
C ARG A 45 15.73 -7.06 4.66
N MET A 46 15.37 -8.28 4.26
CA MET A 46 14.30 -9.05 4.87
C MET A 46 14.58 -9.31 6.36
N THR A 47 15.80 -9.75 6.69
CA THR A 47 16.22 -10.02 8.07
C THR A 47 16.18 -8.76 8.92
N PHE A 48 16.66 -7.63 8.38
CA PHE A 48 16.59 -6.33 9.02
C PHE A 48 15.14 -5.93 9.34
N LEU A 49 14.23 -6.01 8.37
CA LEU A 49 12.82 -5.66 8.56
C LEU A 49 12.15 -6.57 9.62
N VAL A 50 12.44 -7.87 9.63
CA VAL A 50 11.93 -8.79 10.65
C VAL A 50 12.42 -8.40 12.04
N ASP A 51 13.69 -8.03 12.19
CA ASP A 51 14.27 -7.61 13.46
C ASP A 51 13.61 -6.30 13.97
N GLN A 52 13.44 -5.32 13.08
CA GLN A 52 12.75 -4.07 13.40
C GLN A 52 11.31 -4.31 13.83
N LEU A 53 10.57 -5.16 13.11
CA LEU A 53 9.20 -5.51 13.48
C LEU A 53 9.12 -6.28 14.82
N ARG A 54 10.10 -7.14 15.13
CA ARG A 54 10.20 -7.81 16.44
C ARG A 54 10.43 -6.80 17.56
N LYS A 55 11.36 -5.87 17.38
CA LYS A 55 11.61 -4.78 18.33
C LYS A 55 10.36 -3.91 18.50
N SER A 56 9.63 -3.63 17.43
CA SER A 56 8.36 -2.89 17.50
C SER A 56 7.29 -3.61 18.30
N LYS A 57 7.19 -4.94 18.18
CA LYS A 57 6.28 -5.75 19.02
C LYS A 57 6.67 -5.71 20.50
N GLN A 58 7.96 -5.75 20.81
CA GLN A 58 8.45 -5.68 22.19
C GLN A 58 8.22 -4.31 22.82
N LYS A 59 8.52 -3.23 22.08
CA LYS A 59 8.40 -1.84 22.56
C LYS A 59 6.99 -1.27 22.46
N ARG A 60 6.09 -1.95 21.73
CA ARG A 60 4.75 -1.47 21.35
C ARG A 60 4.79 -0.16 20.55
N GLU A 61 5.88 0.08 19.84
CA GLU A 61 6.12 1.29 19.04
C GLU A 61 6.63 0.89 17.66
N LEU A 62 6.06 1.46 16.61
CA LEU A 62 6.49 1.16 15.26
C LEU A 62 7.84 1.82 14.97
N SER A 63 8.80 1.04 14.46
CA SER A 63 10.12 1.54 14.10
C SER A 63 10.02 2.50 12.92
N VAL A 64 10.73 3.61 13.00
CA VAL A 64 10.83 4.60 11.91
C VAL A 64 11.40 3.94 10.64
N ASP A 65 12.36 3.02 10.80
CA ASP A 65 12.94 2.25 9.69
C ASP A 65 11.88 1.49 8.86
N VAL A 66 10.82 1.00 9.53
CA VAL A 66 9.71 0.30 8.86
C VAL A 66 8.83 1.29 8.11
N ILE A 67 8.58 2.46 8.68
CA ILE A 67 7.79 3.51 8.03
C ILE A 67 8.54 4.03 6.81
N ASP A 68 9.83 4.33 6.94
CA ASP A 68 10.68 4.81 5.85
C ASP A 68 10.70 3.81 4.70
N TYR A 69 10.88 2.52 5.00
CA TYR A 69 10.80 1.46 3.99
C TYR A 69 9.47 1.49 3.23
N MET A 70 8.34 1.58 3.93
CA MET A 70 7.01 1.58 3.30
C MET A 70 6.78 2.85 2.47
N CYS A 71 7.25 4.00 2.94
CA CYS A 71 7.19 5.27 2.23
C CYS A 71 8.08 5.28 0.97
N ASP A 72 9.27 4.68 1.03
CA ASP A 72 10.16 4.55 -0.12
C ASP A 72 9.51 3.67 -1.20
N VAL A 73 8.93 2.52 -0.80
CA VAL A 73 8.19 1.66 -1.74
C VAL A 73 6.97 2.38 -2.32
N ALA A 74 6.27 3.19 -1.54
CA ALA A 74 5.15 3.98 -2.03
C ALA A 74 5.60 5.07 -3.03
N ARG A 75 6.77 5.67 -2.82
CA ARG A 75 7.36 6.66 -3.73
C ARG A 75 7.77 6.04 -5.07
N ASP A 76 8.26 4.80 -5.03
CA ASP A 76 8.64 4.04 -6.22
C ASP A 76 7.44 3.57 -7.06
N LEU A 77 6.24 3.49 -6.46
CA LEU A 77 5.04 3.08 -7.18
C LEU A 77 4.52 4.21 -8.07
N GLU A 78 4.36 3.92 -9.36
CA GLU A 78 3.85 4.87 -10.35
C GLU A 78 2.39 5.27 -10.03
N LEU A 79 2.12 6.58 -10.05
CA LEU A 79 0.83 7.20 -9.65
C LEU A 79 -0.40 6.60 -10.35
N VAL A 80 -0.26 6.16 -11.60
CA VAL A 80 -1.36 5.59 -12.40
C VAL A 80 -1.81 4.23 -11.85
N THR A 81 -0.86 3.41 -11.40
CA THR A 81 -1.15 2.11 -10.80
C THR A 81 -1.74 2.26 -9.40
N VAL A 82 -1.32 3.29 -8.67
CA VAL A 82 -1.92 3.70 -7.39
C VAL A 82 -3.37 4.15 -7.59
N GLN A 83 -3.67 5.03 -8.56
CA GLN A 83 -5.05 5.49 -8.82
C GLN A 83 -6.02 4.32 -9.08
N THR A 84 -5.59 3.34 -9.88
CA THR A 84 -6.38 2.14 -10.18
C THR A 84 -6.64 1.28 -8.93
N ALA A 85 -5.64 1.07 -8.08
CA ALA A 85 -5.78 0.28 -6.84
C ALA A 85 -6.55 1.01 -5.72
N PHE A 86 -6.55 2.35 -5.75
CA PHE A 86 -7.30 3.20 -4.81
C PHE A 86 -8.76 3.43 -5.26
N GLY A 87 -9.18 2.89 -6.41
CA GLY A 87 -10.52 3.08 -6.96
C GLY A 87 -10.76 4.49 -7.48
N VAL A 88 -9.69 5.27 -7.66
CA VAL A 88 -9.75 6.60 -8.26
C VAL A 88 -9.83 6.37 -9.77
N LYS A 89 -11.05 6.40 -10.31
CA LYS A 89 -11.25 6.43 -11.76
C LYS A 89 -10.53 7.68 -12.30
N ASP A 90 -9.73 7.48 -13.34
CA ASP A 90 -9.09 8.56 -14.08
C ASP A 90 -10.18 9.56 -14.52
N LEU A 91 -9.99 10.86 -14.33
CA LEU A 91 -11.01 11.88 -14.64
C LEU A 91 -11.46 11.80 -16.10
N ASN A 92 -10.55 11.36 -16.98
CA ASN A 92 -10.85 11.11 -18.40
C ASN A 92 -11.77 9.90 -18.62
N ALA A 93 -11.65 8.84 -17.80
CA ALA A 93 -12.54 7.68 -17.88
C ALA A 93 -13.95 7.97 -17.34
N VAL A 94 -14.07 8.92 -16.39
CA VAL A 94 -15.37 9.40 -15.89
C VAL A 94 -16.04 10.34 -16.90
N ALA A 95 -15.26 11.12 -17.66
CA ALA A 95 -15.80 11.99 -18.71
C ALA A 95 -16.49 11.18 -19.84
N ASP A 96 -15.91 10.04 -20.23
CA ASP A 96 -16.54 9.14 -21.20
C ASP A 96 -17.85 8.54 -20.67
N GLU A 97 -17.92 8.19 -19.38
CA GLU A 97 -19.13 7.66 -18.72
C GLU A 97 -20.27 8.70 -18.64
N PHE A 98 -19.94 10.00 -18.51
CA PHE A 98 -20.93 11.09 -18.54
C PHE A 98 -21.39 11.47 -19.94
N SER A 99 -20.58 11.22 -20.98
CA SER A 99 -20.97 11.47 -22.38
C SER A 99 -21.97 10.44 -22.92
N GLY A 100 -22.13 9.29 -22.24
CA GLY A 100 -23.03 8.20 -22.62
C GLY A 100 -24.45 8.29 -22.02
N ILE A 101 -24.74 9.26 -21.16
CA ILE A 101 -26.10 9.46 -20.64
C ILE A 101 -26.90 10.24 -21.68
N SER A 102 -27.46 9.50 -22.65
CA SER A 102 -28.37 10.02 -23.65
C SER A 102 -29.51 10.80 -22.96
N LEU A 103 -29.59 12.10 -23.25
CA LEU A 103 -30.73 12.98 -22.98
C LEU A 103 -31.91 12.61 -23.88
N ASP A 104 -32.32 11.34 -23.90
CA ASP A 104 -33.57 10.91 -24.53
C ASP A 104 -34.56 10.52 -23.42
N SER A 105 -35.02 11.55 -22.74
CA SER A 105 -36.25 11.53 -21.97
C SER A 105 -36.94 12.86 -22.23
N LEU A 106 -37.73 12.89 -23.29
CA LEU A 106 -38.85 13.80 -23.50
C LEU A 106 -39.94 13.10 -24.32
#